data_AF-A0A5E4WAN0-F1
#
_entry.id   AF-A0A5E4WAN0-F1
#
_cell.length_a   1.000
_cell.length_b   1.000
_cell.length_c   1.000
_cell.angle_alpha   90.00
_cell.angle_beta   90.00
_cell.angle_gamma   90.00
#
_symmetry.space_group_name_H-M   'P 1'
#
loop_
_entity.id
_entity.type
_entity.pdbx_description
1 polymer ?
#
loop_
_entity_poly.entity_id
_entity_poly.type
_entity_poly.pdbx_seq_one_letter_code
_entity_poly.pdbx_strand_id
1 'polypeptide(L)'
;MNECPIPEAALLDDSAVEMLRVWITEGDLHCSMKVGRYAEVMDITEESVWGTILADVARTLSKALQVGYACDPADTLAKIGDAFFEGLFTPLTEGSGGFVQHH
;
A
#
# COMPACT_ATOMS: atom_id res chain seq x y z
N MET A 1 9.53 -2.46 -18.00
CA MET A 1 8.86 -2.34 -16.69
C MET A 1 7.65 -1.44 -16.88
N ASN A 2 6.48 -1.80 -16.35
CA ASN A 2 5.25 -1.00 -16.47
C ASN A 2 4.95 -0.35 -15.12
N GLU A 3 5.64 0.75 -14.81
CA GLU A 3 5.52 1.45 -13.53
C GLU A 3 4.38 2.48 -13.55
N CYS A 4 3.72 2.67 -12.39
CA CYS A 4 2.82 3.80 -12.22
C CYS A 4 3.64 5.09 -12.12
N PRO A 5 3.19 6.21 -12.72
CA PRO A 5 3.86 7.49 -12.59
C PRO A 5 3.83 7.97 -11.12
N ILE A 6 4.86 8.73 -10.74
CA ILE A 6 4.88 9.41 -9.43
C ILE A 6 3.70 10.38 -9.39
N PRO A 7 2.87 10.38 -8.32
CA PRO A 7 1.77 11.33 -8.18
C PRO A 7 2.26 12.78 -8.26
N GLU A 8 1.51 13.65 -8.94
CA GLU A 8 1.87 15.07 -9.09
C GLU A 8 2.09 15.75 -7.72
N ALA A 9 1.26 15.43 -6.72
CA ALA A 9 1.42 15.95 -5.37
C ALA A 9 2.78 15.59 -4.73
N ALA A 10 3.34 14.41 -5.05
CA ALA A 10 4.65 14.00 -4.58
C ALA A 10 5.79 14.64 -5.39
N LEU A 11 5.57 14.97 -6.66
CA LEU A 11 6.55 15.70 -7.48
C LEU A 11 6.72 17.17 -7.05
N LEU A 12 5.68 17.75 -6.45
CA LEU A 12 5.66 19.15 -6.02
C LEU A 12 6.11 19.37 -4.57
N ASP A 13 6.37 18.29 -3.83
CA ASP A 13 6.77 18.33 -2.42
C ASP A 13 8.17 17.73 -2.26
N ASP A 14 9.17 18.59 -2.06
CA ASP A 14 10.57 18.19 -1.84
C ASP A 14 10.77 17.33 -0.58
N SER A 15 9.77 17.30 0.33
CA SER A 15 9.77 16.47 1.53
C SER A 15 9.01 15.14 1.36
N ALA A 16 8.42 14.90 0.18
CA ALA A 16 7.67 13.68 -0.09
C ALA A 16 8.58 12.44 0.03
N VAL A 17 8.03 11.38 0.62
CA VAL A 17 8.73 10.12 0.82
C VAL A 17 7.92 8.98 0.20
N GLU A 18 8.54 8.24 -0.71
CA GLU A 18 8.00 6.95 -1.16
C GLU A 18 8.07 5.94 0.01
N MET A 19 6.90 5.50 0.47
CA MET A 19 6.76 4.59 1.61
C MET A 19 6.69 3.13 1.17
N LEU A 20 5.96 2.85 0.09
CA LEU A 20 5.70 1.51 -0.43
C LEU A 20 5.63 1.57 -1.95
N ARG A 21 6.30 0.62 -2.61
CA ARG A 21 6.17 0.37 -4.04
C ARG A 21 5.97 -1.12 -4.27
N VAL A 22 4.95 -1.48 -5.03
CA VAL A 22 4.52 -2.87 -5.24
C VAL A 22 4.59 -3.23 -6.72
N TRP A 23 5.02 -4.45 -7.00
CA TRP A 23 5.04 -5.07 -8.32
C TRP A 23 4.42 -6.46 -8.25
N ILE A 24 3.73 -6.85 -9.32
CA ILE A 24 3.32 -8.23 -9.55
C ILE A 24 4.28 -8.80 -10.60
N THR A 25 5.01 -9.85 -10.24
CA THR A 25 5.94 -10.53 -11.15
C THR A 25 5.91 -12.02 -10.87
N GLU A 26 5.96 -12.84 -11.94
CA GLU A 26 5.93 -14.31 -11.85
C GLU A 26 4.74 -14.91 -11.08
N GLY A 27 3.66 -14.13 -10.89
CA GLY A 27 2.47 -14.55 -10.13
C GLY A 27 2.53 -14.19 -8.64
N ASP A 28 3.64 -13.63 -8.18
CA ASP A 28 3.86 -13.22 -6.80
C ASP A 28 3.90 -11.69 -6.63
N LEU A 29 3.64 -11.25 -5.41
CA LEU A 29 3.73 -9.85 -5.00
C LEU A 29 5.13 -9.57 -4.45
N HIS A 30 5.82 -8.62 -5.09
CA HIS A 30 7.07 -8.08 -4.62
C HIS A 30 6.87 -6.62 -4.20
N CYS A 31 7.50 -6.21 -3.11
CA CYS A 31 7.44 -4.83 -2.66
C CYS A 31 8.82 -4.31 -2.23
N SER A 32 8.97 -3.00 -2.34
CA SER A 32 10.02 -2.21 -1.69
C SER A 32 9.32 -1.31 -0.69
N MET A 33 9.74 -1.37 0.57
CA MET A 33 9.06 -0.70 1.68
C MET A 33 10.08 0.00 2.58
N LYS A 34 9.76 1.23 2.99
CA LYS A 34 10.54 1.99 3.96
C LYS A 34 9.93 1.85 5.34
N VAL A 35 10.63 1.16 6.24
CA VAL A 35 10.25 0.90 7.63
C VAL A 35 11.20 1.67 8.56
N GLY A 36 10.72 2.07 9.74
CA GLY A 36 11.51 2.71 10.81
C GLY A 36 11.35 4.24 10.92
N ARG A 37 10.68 4.90 9.97
CA ARG A 37 10.61 6.37 9.94
C ARG A 37 9.67 6.96 10.99
N TYR A 38 8.56 6.28 11.31
CA TYR A 38 7.50 6.86 12.13
C TYR A 38 7.76 6.70 13.62
N ALA A 39 8.30 5.55 14.01
CA ALA A 39 8.71 5.29 15.39
C ALA A 39 9.82 6.25 15.87
N GLU A 40 10.70 6.67 14.96
CA GLU A 40 11.85 7.53 15.27
C GLU A 40 11.49 9.02 15.40
N VAL A 41 10.38 9.47 14.80
CA VAL A 41 10.09 10.90 14.62
C VAL A 41 8.79 11.35 15.31
N MET A 42 7.78 10.48 15.41
CA MET A 42 6.41 10.96 15.69
C MET A 42 5.75 10.41 16.97
N ASP A 43 6.45 9.65 17.83
CA ASP A 43 5.86 9.01 19.03
C ASP A 43 4.58 8.20 18.72
N ILE A 44 4.49 7.68 17.50
CA ILE A 44 3.41 6.81 17.01
C ILE A 44 4.06 5.49 16.58
N THR A 45 3.39 4.38 16.88
CA THR A 45 3.90 3.06 16.48
C THR A 45 3.79 2.88 14.96
N GLU A 46 4.79 2.24 14.35
CA GLU A 46 4.82 1.99 12.90
C GLU A 46 3.57 1.24 12.42
N GLU A 47 3.10 0.27 13.20
CA GLU A 47 1.93 -0.55 12.87
C GLU A 47 0.66 0.29 12.76
N SER A 48 0.51 1.29 13.62
CA SER A 48 -0.65 2.20 13.59
C SER A 48 -0.62 3.08 12.34
N VAL A 49 0.56 3.57 11.96
CA VAL A 49 0.72 4.36 10.74
C VAL A 49 0.49 3.51 9.51
N TRP A 50 1.07 2.31 9.45
CA TRP A 50 0.85 1.38 8.34
C TRP A 50 -0.62 0.96 8.21
N GLY A 51 -1.31 0.72 9.32
CA GLY A 51 -2.76 0.47 9.31
C GLY A 51 -3.55 1.63 8.70
N THR A 52 -3.16 2.87 9.00
CA THR A 52 -3.78 4.07 8.43
C THR A 52 -3.50 4.18 6.92
N ILE A 53 -2.24 3.97 6.50
CA ILE A 53 -1.83 3.97 5.09
C ILE A 53 -2.64 2.95 4.30
N LEU A 54 -2.73 1.70 4.77
CA LEU A 54 -3.45 0.63 4.09
C LEU A 54 -4.95 0.93 3.97
N ALA A 55 -5.56 1.51 5.02
CA ALA A 55 -6.95 1.93 4.98
C ALA A 55 -7.20 3.04 3.94
N ASP A 56 -6.30 4.02 3.85
CA ASP A 56 -6.41 5.10 2.86
C ASP A 56 -6.18 4.63 1.43
N VAL A 57 -5.28 3.67 1.23
CA VAL A 57 -5.11 2.98 -0.06
C VAL A 57 -6.40 2.25 -0.44
N ALA A 58 -7.00 1.49 0.46
CA ALA A 58 -8.27 0.78 0.18
C ALA A 58 -9.40 1.76 -0.21
N ARG A 59 -9.54 2.87 0.51
CA ARG A 59 -10.51 3.93 0.18
C ARG A 59 -10.22 4.54 -1.20
N THR A 60 -8.95 4.80 -1.50
CA THR A 60 -8.54 5.37 -2.79
C THR A 60 -8.82 4.42 -3.95
N LEU A 61 -8.52 3.12 -3.77
CA LEU A 61 -8.85 2.08 -4.74
C LEU A 61 -10.35 1.99 -4.99
N SER A 62 -11.18 2.05 -3.94
CA SER A 62 -12.64 2.02 -4.11
C SER A 62 -13.16 3.17 -4.98
N LYS A 63 -12.60 4.38 -4.82
CA LYS A 63 -12.93 5.55 -5.66
C LYS A 63 -12.42 5.38 -7.08
N ALA A 64 -11.21 4.86 -7.27
CA ALA A 64 -10.64 4.62 -8.59
C ALA A 64 -11.45 3.57 -9.37
N LEU A 65 -11.91 2.51 -8.71
CA LEU A 65 -12.75 1.47 -9.30
C LEU A 65 -14.14 1.98 -9.66
N GLN A 66 -14.72 2.90 -8.89
CA GLN A 66 -15.92 3.60 -9.29
C GLN A 66 -15.72 4.37 -10.59
N VAL A 67 -14.64 5.15 -10.71
CA VAL A 67 -14.37 5.97 -11.90
C VAL A 67 -14.09 5.09 -13.13
N GLY A 68 -13.30 4.03 -12.97
CA GLY A 68 -12.89 3.17 -14.09
C GLY A 68 -13.95 2.15 -14.52
N TYR A 69 -14.78 1.67 -13.59
CA TYR A 69 -15.65 0.50 -13.80
C TYR A 69 -17.09 0.69 -13.30
N ALA A 70 -17.49 1.91 -12.92
CA ALA A 70 -18.83 2.24 -12.44
C ALA A 70 -19.32 1.36 -11.25
N CYS A 71 -18.39 0.86 -10.44
CA CYS A 71 -18.70 0.12 -9.22
C CYS A 71 -19.16 1.06 -8.09
N ASP A 72 -19.99 0.56 -7.18
CA ASP A 72 -20.31 1.30 -5.96
C ASP A 72 -19.09 1.32 -5.01
N PRO A 73 -18.62 2.49 -4.53
CA PRO A 73 -17.45 2.59 -3.66
C PRO A 73 -17.61 1.90 -2.32
N ALA A 74 -18.81 1.90 -1.73
CA ALA A 74 -19.03 1.30 -0.42
C ALA A 74 -19.01 -0.22 -0.53
N ASP A 75 -19.69 -0.79 -1.53
CA ASP A 75 -19.63 -2.22 -1.84
C ASP A 75 -18.21 -2.65 -2.20
N THR A 76 -17.48 -1.82 -2.94
CA THR A 76 -16.09 -2.10 -3.34
C THR A 76 -15.17 -2.09 -2.13
N LEU A 77 -15.29 -1.09 -1.24
CA LEU A 77 -14.48 -1.01 -0.03
C LEU A 77 -14.77 -2.19 0.91
N ALA A 78 -16.04 -2.60 1.04
CA ALA A 78 -16.41 -3.78 1.81
C ALA A 78 -15.73 -5.04 1.26
N LYS A 79 -15.81 -5.27 -0.07
CA LYS A 79 -15.15 -6.41 -0.72
C LYS A 79 -13.63 -6.40 -0.56
N ILE A 80 -13.00 -5.23 -0.66
CA ILE A 80 -11.55 -5.08 -0.40
C ILE A 80 -11.25 -5.44 1.06
N GLY A 81 -12.06 -4.97 2.01
CA GLY A 81 -11.92 -5.28 3.43
C GLY A 81 -12.02 -6.79 3.71
N ASP A 82 -13.06 -7.44 3.19
CA ASP A 82 -13.27 -8.88 3.34
C ASP A 82 -12.08 -9.69 2.79
N ALA A 83 -11.65 -9.38 1.56
CA ALA A 83 -10.50 -10.04 0.94
C ALA A 83 -9.17 -9.77 1.68
N PHE A 84 -8.99 -8.56 2.22
CA PHE A 84 -7.83 -8.21 3.02
C PHE A 84 -7.76 -9.05 4.30
N PHE A 85 -8.87 -9.12 5.06
CA PHE A 85 -8.92 -9.91 6.29
C PHE A 85 -8.72 -11.40 6.03
N GLU A 86 -9.31 -11.96 4.97
CA GLU A 86 -9.06 -13.35 4.56
C GLU A 86 -7.59 -13.58 4.19
N GLY A 87 -7.00 -12.64 3.43
CA GLY A 87 -5.60 -12.67 3.02
C GLY A 87 -4.61 -12.66 4.20
N LEU A 88 -4.89 -11.94 5.28
CA LEU A 88 -4.03 -11.90 6.48
C LEU A 88 -3.82 -13.27 7.14
N PHE A 89 -4.75 -14.20 6.96
CA PHE A 89 -4.65 -15.55 7.51
C PHE A 89 -4.20 -16.59 6.48
N THR A 90 -3.97 -16.17 5.23
CA THR A 90 -3.44 -17.03 4.17
C THR A 90 -1.92 -17.06 4.28
N PRO A 91 -1.28 -18.24 4.30
CA PRO A 91 0.18 -18.34 4.34
C PRO A 91 0.83 -17.62 3.14
N LEU A 92 1.87 -16.82 3.40
CA LEU A 92 2.67 -16.20 2.34
C LEU A 92 3.38 -17.28 1.53
N THR A 93 3.43 -17.13 0.20
CA THR A 93 4.36 -17.87 -0.65
C THR A 93 5.79 -17.45 -0.35
N GLU A 94 6.70 -18.43 -0.23
CA GLU A 94 8.12 -18.18 0.08
C GLU A 94 8.73 -17.20 -0.93
N GLY A 95 9.28 -16.07 -0.45
CA GLY A 95 9.93 -15.05 -1.29
C GLY A 95 9.21 -13.70 -1.41
N SER A 96 7.99 -13.59 -0.85
CA SER A 96 7.18 -12.37 -0.86
C SER A 96 7.69 -11.34 0.16
N GLY A 97 8.59 -10.43 -0.25
CA GLY A 97 8.92 -9.22 0.50
C GLY A 97 10.35 -9.16 1.06
N GLY A 98 11.21 -8.39 0.39
CA GLY A 98 12.46 -7.91 0.97
C GLY A 98 12.25 -6.50 1.53
N PHE A 99 12.71 -6.23 2.76
CA PHE A 99 12.82 -4.86 3.27
C PHE A 99 14.22 -4.33 3.01
N VAL A 100 14.32 -3.08 2.58
CA VAL A 100 15.62 -2.40 2.43
C VAL A 100 15.97 -1.75 3.75
N GLN A 101 16.97 -2.30 4.45
CA GLN A 101 17.54 -1.67 5.64
C GLN A 101 18.57 -0.63 5.18
N HIS A 102 18.24 0.66 5.25
CA HIS A 102 19.25 1.70 5.05
C HIS A 102 19.90 2.05 6.40
N HIS A 103 21.23 1.90 6.45
CA HIS A 103 22.13 2.50 7.44
C HIS A 103 22.20 4.02 7.27
#